data_AF-A0A6S8TE90-F1
#
_entry.id   AF-A0A6S8TE90-F1
#
_cell.length_a   1.000
_cell.length_b   1.000
_cell.length_c   1.000
_cell.angle_alpha   90.00
_cell.angle_beta   90.00
_cell.angle_gamma   90.00
#
_symmetry.space_group_name_H-M   'P 1'
#
loop_
_entity.id
_entity.type
_entity.pdbx_description
1 polymer ?
#
loop_
_entity_poly.entity_id
_entity_poly.type
_entity_poly.pdbx_seq_one_letter_code
_entity_poly.pdbx_strand_id
1 'polypeptide(L)'
;MSIYEEVEIEDLDYDPVELLYTYPCPCGDKFRITLEELWDGEDIAPCPSCTLRIEIIYDEDDLPPLPEESDYETDEDGSADEGGKEDASCKGTPVDEDLAASMVKALKVN
;
A
#
# COMPACT_ATOMS: atom_id res chain seq x y z
N MET A 1 20.57 9.63 21.52
CA MET A 1 20.51 8.65 20.43
C MET A 1 19.50 7.63 20.87
N SER A 2 18.34 7.57 20.22
CA SER A 2 17.20 6.76 20.67
C SER A 2 16.84 5.76 19.58
N ILE A 3 17.80 4.88 19.31
CA ILE A 3 17.57 3.63 18.58
C ILE A 3 16.89 2.70 19.60
N TYR A 4 15.77 2.10 19.20
CA TYR A 4 14.93 1.37 20.15
C TYR A 4 15.49 -0.01 20.47
N GLU A 5 15.88 -0.75 19.44
CA GLU A 5 16.46 -2.09 19.52
C GLU A 5 17.10 -2.45 18.17
N GLU A 6 18.03 -3.38 18.20
CA GLU A 6 18.65 -4.03 17.03
C GLU A 6 17.86 -5.31 16.74
N VAL A 7 17.36 -5.45 15.50
CA VAL A 7 16.52 -6.59 15.09
C VAL A 7 17.20 -7.30 13.92
N GLU A 8 17.24 -8.63 13.96
CA GLU A 8 17.79 -9.45 12.87
C GLU A 8 16.77 -9.57 11.72
N ILE A 9 17.24 -9.57 10.48
CA ILE A 9 16.38 -9.67 9.29
C ILE A 9 15.48 -10.92 9.29
N GLU A 10 15.91 -11.99 9.96
CA GLU A 10 15.16 -13.25 10.15
C GLU A 10 13.88 -13.08 11.00
N ASP A 11 13.78 -12.04 11.82
CA ASP A 11 12.62 -11.77 12.69
C ASP A 11 11.59 -10.83 12.02
N LEU A 12 11.93 -10.26 10.87
CA LEU A 12 11.00 -9.45 10.08
C LEU A 12 10.15 -10.32 9.14
N ASP A 13 8.91 -9.89 8.94
CA ASP A 13 8.01 -10.49 7.96
C ASP A 13 8.33 -9.92 6.57
N TYR A 14 8.91 -10.75 5.69
CA TYR A 14 9.27 -10.38 4.32
C TYR A 14 8.14 -10.68 3.34
N ASP A 15 7.67 -9.66 2.63
CA ASP A 15 6.72 -9.83 1.54
C ASP A 15 7.44 -9.79 0.18
N PRO A 16 7.50 -10.92 -0.58
CA PRO A 16 8.23 -10.99 -1.84
C PRO A 16 7.51 -10.28 -3.00
N VAL A 17 6.25 -9.88 -2.82
CA VAL A 17 5.48 -9.15 -3.84
C VAL A 17 5.80 -7.66 -3.78
N GLU A 18 5.84 -7.10 -2.58
CA GLU A 18 6.14 -5.67 -2.38
C GLU A 18 7.62 -5.42 -2.03
N LEU A 19 8.42 -6.48 -1.88
CA LEU A 19 9.83 -6.42 -1.47
C LEU A 19 10.02 -5.60 -0.20
N LEU A 20 9.14 -5.82 0.78
CA LEU A 20 9.02 -4.98 1.97
C LEU A 20 9.07 -5.84 3.22
N TYR A 21 9.88 -5.42 4.18
CA TYR A 21 9.99 -6.03 5.49
C TYR A 21 9.12 -5.28 6.50
N THR A 22 8.35 -6.04 7.27
CA THR A 22 7.41 -5.52 8.25
C THR A 22 7.71 -6.06 9.65
N TYR A 23 7.69 -5.19 10.66
CA TYR A 23 7.89 -5.58 12.06
C TYR A 23 6.85 -4.94 13.00
N PRO A 24 6.20 -5.70 13.91
CA PRO A 24 5.19 -5.14 14.82
C PRO A 24 5.80 -4.21 15.87
N CYS A 25 5.36 -2.95 15.90
CA CYS A 25 5.80 -1.96 16.87
C CYS A 25 4.95 -2.00 18.15
N PRO A 26 5.54 -1.84 19.35
CA PRO A 26 4.79 -1.78 20.62
C PRO A 26 3.82 -0.58 20.74
N CYS A 27 3.85 0.37 19.80
CA CYS A 27 2.86 1.46 19.75
C CYS A 27 1.52 1.05 19.11
N GLY A 28 1.46 -0.11 18.47
CA GLY A 28 0.26 -0.59 17.75
C GLY A 28 0.33 -0.46 16.23
N ASP A 29 1.39 0.13 15.67
CA ASP A 29 1.67 0.19 14.24
C ASP A 29 2.76 -0.81 13.84
N LYS A 30 3.20 -0.78 12.58
CA LYS A 30 4.29 -1.63 12.09
C LYS A 30 5.40 -0.76 11.51
N PHE A 31 6.64 -1.18 11.72
CA PHE A 31 7.79 -0.66 10.95
C PHE A 31 7.71 -1.24 9.55
N ARG A 32 8.13 -0.44 8.56
CA ARG A 32 8.19 -0.82 7.16
C ARG A 32 9.51 -0.34 6.58
N ILE A 33 10.18 -1.21 5.84
CA ILE A 33 11.42 -0.88 5.13
C ILE A 33 11.47 -1.70 3.84
N THR A 34 11.96 -1.11 2.76
CA THR A 34 12.06 -1.77 1.46
C THR A 34 13.38 -2.51 1.35
N LEU A 35 13.39 -3.61 0.58
CA LEU A 35 14.59 -4.38 0.28
C LEU A 35 15.65 -3.47 -0.39
N GLU A 36 15.24 -2.54 -1.26
CA GLU A 36 16.16 -1.60 -1.91
C GLU A 36 16.96 -0.74 -0.93
N GLU A 37 16.35 -0.29 0.18
CA GLU A 37 17.05 0.55 1.17
C GLU A 37 18.06 -0.27 1.98
N LEU A 38 17.72 -1.53 2.29
CA LEU A 38 18.68 -2.47 2.90
C LEU A 38 19.89 -2.71 1.98
N TRP A 39 19.69 -2.81 0.66
CA TRP A 39 20.77 -2.97 -0.31
C TRP A 39 21.65 -1.72 -0.49
N ASP A 40 21.11 -0.52 -0.26
CA ASP A 40 21.89 0.73 -0.27
C ASP A 40 22.69 0.94 1.03
N GLY A 41 22.47 0.08 2.03
CA GLY A 41 23.10 0.16 3.35
C GLY A 41 22.32 1.03 4.34
N GLU A 42 21.04 1.27 4.08
CA GLU A 42 20.13 1.97 5.00
C GLU A 42 19.32 0.93 5.79
N ASP A 43 19.83 0.58 6.97
CA ASP A 43 19.25 -0.39 7.92
C ASP A 43 18.29 0.24 8.94
N ILE A 44 17.87 1.48 8.72
CA ILE A 44 17.06 2.23 9.69
C ILE A 44 15.58 2.21 9.28
N ALA A 45 14.78 1.37 9.93
CA ALA A 45 13.34 1.36 9.67
C ALA A 45 12.58 2.41 10.50
N PRO A 46 11.86 3.35 9.85
CA PRO A 46 11.00 4.32 10.52
C PRO A 46 9.56 3.79 10.72
N CYS A 47 8.94 4.12 11.86
CA CYS A 47 7.51 3.88 12.06
C CYS A 47 6.69 5.15 11.71
N PRO A 48 5.57 5.07 10.97
CA PRO A 48 4.77 6.25 10.62
C PRO A 48 4.01 6.87 11.81
N SER A 49 3.72 6.10 12.86
CA SER A 49 2.98 6.56 14.04
C SER A 49 3.88 6.86 15.24
N CYS A 50 5.18 6.53 15.15
CA CYS A 50 6.12 6.66 16.25
C CYS A 50 7.36 7.43 15.79
N THR A 51 8.01 8.20 16.68
CA THR A 51 9.32 8.82 16.37
C THR A 51 10.48 7.83 16.56
N LEU A 52 10.18 6.55 16.56
CA LEU A 52 11.10 5.47 16.88
C LEU A 52 11.73 4.93 15.61
N ARG A 53 12.96 4.47 15.76
CA ARG A 53 13.75 3.86 14.70
C ARG A 53 14.40 2.61 15.27
N ILE A 54 14.40 1.55 14.48
CA ILE A 54 15.10 0.30 14.77
C ILE A 54 16.22 0.14 13.76
N GLU A 55 17.30 -0.51 14.18
CA GLU A 55 18.45 -0.86 13.33
C GLU A 55 18.33 -2.32 12.94
N ILE A 56 18.42 -2.62 11.65
CA ILE A 56 18.26 -3.97 11.11
C ILE A 56 19.64 -4.56 10.83
N ILE A 57 19.97 -5.65 11.51
CA ILE A 57 21.20 -6.39 11.28
C ILE A 57 20.91 -7.42 10.19
N TYR A 58 21.66 -7.33 9.09
CA TYR A 58 21.61 -8.27 7.98
C TYR A 58 23.03 -8.70 7.58
N ASP A 59 23.13 -9.86 6.94
CA ASP A 59 24.37 -10.34 6.32
C ASP A 59 24.18 -10.33 4.79
N GLU A 60 25.26 -10.10 4.04
CA GLU A 60 25.22 -9.99 2.57
C GLU A 60 24.74 -11.31 1.92
N ASP A 61 24.89 -12.43 2.62
CA ASP A 61 24.45 -13.76 2.19
C ASP A 61 22.94 -14.02 2.41
N ASP A 62 22.25 -13.23 3.24
CA ASP A 62 20.83 -13.44 3.58
C ASP A 62 19.86 -12.65 2.68
N LEU A 63 20.36 -11.59 2.04
CA LEU A 63 19.54 -10.75 1.17
C LEU A 63 19.22 -11.45 -0.16
N PRO A 64 17.92 -11.62 -0.51
CA PRO A 64 17.57 -12.07 -1.85
C PRO A 64 18.01 -11.01 -2.88
N PRO A 65 18.45 -11.44 -4.08
CA PRO A 65 18.77 -10.48 -5.15
C PRO A 65 17.51 -9.70 -5.48
N LEU A 66 17.62 -8.37 -5.50
CA LEU A 66 16.57 -7.49 -6.00
C LEU A 66 16.12 -8.00 -7.37
N PRO A 67 14.82 -8.31 -7.58
CA PRO A 67 14.35 -8.57 -8.93
C PRO A 67 14.55 -7.27 -9.71
N GLU A 68 15.50 -7.26 -10.66
CA GLU A 68 15.54 -6.24 -11.71
C GLU A 68 14.12 -6.15 -12.28
N GLU A 69 13.53 -4.94 -12.23
CA GLU A 69 12.18 -4.71 -12.74
C GLU A 69 12.01 -5.33 -14.14
N SER A 70 11.29 -6.44 -14.21
CA SER A 70 10.88 -7.04 -15.48
C SER A 70 9.36 -7.06 -15.55
N ASP A 71 8.83 -5.99 -16.15
CA ASP A 71 7.73 -6.00 -17.11
C ASP A 71 6.33 -6.38 -16.58
N TYR A 72 5.60 -5.40 -16.03
CA TYR A 72 4.20 -5.23 -16.46
C TYR A 72 4.17 -4.17 -17.56
N GLU A 73 3.84 -4.64 -18.75
CA GLU A 73 3.69 -3.83 -19.93
C GLU A 73 2.66 -2.71 -19.69
N THR A 74 2.96 -1.55 -20.28
CA THR A 74 1.92 -0.67 -20.82
C THR A 74 1.04 -1.50 -21.74
N ASP A 75 -0.18 -1.78 -21.31
CA ASP A 75 -1.31 -1.92 -22.23
C ASP A 75 -2.07 -0.60 -22.22
N GLU A 76 -1.84 0.19 -23.27
CA GLU A 76 -2.80 1.20 -23.70
C GLU A 76 -4.16 0.54 -23.97
N ASP A 77 -5.21 1.00 -23.31
CA ASP A 77 -6.47 1.27 -23.99
C ASP A 77 -6.99 2.64 -23.55
N GLY A 78 -6.74 3.62 -24.41
CA GLY A 78 -7.41 4.91 -24.32
C GLY A 78 -8.82 4.80 -24.90
N SER A 79 -9.81 5.27 -24.14
CA SER A 79 -11.04 5.81 -24.73
C SER A 79 -11.26 7.25 -24.27
N ALA A 80 -11.15 8.14 -25.25
CA ALA A 80 -11.58 9.53 -25.28
C ALA A 80 -13.04 9.69 -24.72
N ASP A 81 -13.30 10.66 -23.85
CA ASP A 81 -13.77 12.04 -24.13
C ASP A 81 -15.30 12.21 -23.97
N GLU A 82 -15.72 13.02 -22.98
CA GLU A 82 -16.43 14.29 -23.20
C GLU A 82 -16.69 14.98 -21.86
N GLY A 83 -16.45 16.29 -21.82
CA GLY A 83 -16.54 17.13 -20.62
C GLY A 83 -17.96 17.50 -20.19
N GLY A 84 -18.05 18.04 -18.98
CA GLY A 84 -19.27 18.67 -18.45
C GLY A 84 -18.94 19.50 -17.23
N LYS A 85 -18.93 20.82 -17.42
CA LYS A 85 -18.60 21.86 -16.45
C LYS A 85 -19.89 22.36 -15.80
N GLU A 86 -19.95 22.40 -14.47
CA GLU A 86 -20.58 23.52 -13.76
C GLU A 86 -20.20 23.57 -12.27
N ASP A 87 -19.68 24.73 -11.92
CA ASP A 87 -19.54 25.35 -10.62
C ASP A 87 -20.90 25.62 -9.95
N ALA A 88 -21.13 25.07 -8.75
CA ALA A 88 -22.03 25.62 -7.72
C ALA A 88 -21.85 24.78 -6.44
N SER A 89 -21.23 25.31 -5.39
CA SER A 89 -21.93 25.93 -4.27
C SER A 89 -22.88 25.00 -3.51
N CYS A 90 -22.70 24.99 -2.18
CA CYS A 90 -23.68 24.67 -1.14
C CYS A 90 -23.99 23.17 -0.93
N LYS A 91 -23.54 22.62 0.19
CA LYS A 91 -24.30 22.41 1.45
C LYS A 91 -25.20 21.17 1.42
N GLY A 92 -24.98 20.30 2.43
CA GLY A 92 -26.08 19.60 3.10
C GLY A 92 -26.05 18.07 3.02
N THR A 93 -25.57 17.44 4.10
CA THR A 93 -26.29 16.53 5.03
C THR A 93 -27.20 15.39 4.50
N PRO A 94 -27.33 14.31 5.30
CA PRO A 94 -27.67 12.94 4.90
C PRO A 94 -29.18 12.69 4.79
N VAL A 95 -29.58 11.52 4.28
CA VAL A 95 -30.69 10.62 4.75
C VAL A 95 -30.80 9.43 3.77
N ASP A 96 -30.51 8.19 4.20
CA ASP A 96 -31.44 7.17 4.73
C ASP A 96 -32.16 6.31 3.66
N GLU A 97 -31.97 5.00 3.82
CA GLU A 97 -32.97 3.91 3.87
C GLU A 97 -34.12 3.83 2.82
N ASP A 98 -34.19 2.63 2.22
CA ASP A 98 -35.39 1.91 1.74
C ASP A 98 -36.43 2.67 0.89
N LEU A 99 -36.51 2.33 -0.41
CA LEU A 99 -37.80 1.91 -0.96
C LEU A 99 -37.63 1.09 -2.25
N ALA A 100 -38.18 -0.11 -2.17
CA ALA A 100 -38.31 -1.08 -3.23
C ALA A 100 -39.16 -0.63 -4.44
N ALA A 101 -39.10 -1.50 -5.46
CA ALA A 101 -40.12 -1.76 -6.47
C ALA A 101 -40.19 -0.84 -7.70
N SER A 102 -39.78 -1.38 -8.86
CA SER A 102 -40.68 -1.73 -9.96
C SER A 102 -39.94 -1.78 -11.30
N MET A 103 -39.65 -2.98 -11.78
CA MET A 103 -39.83 -3.32 -13.20
C MET A 103 -39.74 -4.83 -13.40
N VAL A 104 -40.68 -5.54 -12.80
CA VAL A 104 -41.25 -6.68 -13.51
C VAL A 104 -41.95 -6.12 -14.75
N LYS A 105 -41.72 -6.77 -15.89
CA LYS A 105 -42.48 -6.70 -17.14
C LYS A 105 -41.96 -5.69 -18.17
N ALA A 106 -41.11 -6.18 -19.07
CA ALA A 106 -41.47 -6.30 -20.49
C ALA A 106 -40.26 -6.78 -21.32
N LEU A 107 -40.58 -7.48 -22.42
CA LEU A 107 -39.71 -7.82 -23.56
C LEU A 107 -38.70 -8.93 -23.26
N LYS A 108 -38.53 -10.00 -24.04
CA LYS A 108 -38.61 -10.19 -25.50
C LYS A 108 -38.77 -11.74 -25.65
N VAL A 109 -39.87 -12.23 -26.20
CA VAL A 109 -40.12 -12.44 -27.64
C VAL A 109 -39.34 -13.63 -28.22
N ASN A 110 -40.16 -14.51 -28.80
CA ASN A 110 -39.91 -15.56 -29.79
C ASN A 110 -39.48 -16.95 -29.29
#